data_AF-A0A831KKC8-F1
#
_entry.id   AF-A0A831KKC8-F1
#
_cell.length_a   1.000
_cell.length_b   1.000
_cell.length_c   1.000
_cell.angle_alpha   90.00
_cell.angle_beta   90.00
_cell.angle_gamma   90.00
#
_symmetry.space_group_name_H-M   'P 1'
#
loop_
_entity.id
_entity.type
_entity.pdbx_description
1 polymer ?
#
loop_
_entity_poly.entity_id
_entity_poly.type
_entity_poly.pdbx_seq_one_letter_code
_entity_poly.pdbx_strand_id
1 'polypeptide(L)'
;MEPTVIDLGGRPLRVEVSRAAQRALAARRTPLLVEMELYFSCLIRKAVRFRDQGDEPDVTPVAGTFVVRFRPVMTAGCRIGDPEHAPQLTDFPIRRPGPFTPHWLRIDYRRGQWRGEFGYREVDA
;
A
#
# COMPACT_ATOMS: atom_id res chain seq x y z
N MET A 1 -0.58 14.71 14.22
CA MET A 1 -0.25 14.03 12.96
C MET A 1 -1.42 14.36 12.07
N GLU A 2 -1.26 15.31 11.16
CA GLU A 2 -2.36 15.76 10.31
C GLU A 2 -2.45 14.82 9.10
N PRO A 3 -3.61 14.20 8.86
CA PRO A 3 -3.80 13.37 7.69
C PRO A 3 -3.87 14.22 6.43
N THR A 4 -3.26 13.75 5.34
CA THR A 4 -3.45 14.30 4.00
C THR A 4 -4.46 13.44 3.25
N VAL A 5 -5.38 14.04 2.51
CA VAL A 5 -6.32 13.32 1.65
C VAL A 5 -5.86 13.44 0.20
N ILE A 6 -5.77 12.31 -0.50
CA ILE A 6 -5.44 12.26 -1.93
C ILE A 6 -6.53 11.50 -2.70
N ASP A 7 -6.62 11.72 -4.01
CA ASP A 7 -7.42 10.88 -4.90
C ASP A 7 -6.61 9.67 -5.37
N LEU A 8 -7.07 8.46 -5.05
CA LEU A 8 -6.49 7.20 -5.48
C LEU A 8 -7.47 6.48 -6.41
N GLY A 9 -7.34 6.72 -7.71
CA GLY A 9 -8.18 6.10 -8.74
C GLY A 9 -9.66 6.51 -8.61
N GLY A 10 -9.93 7.79 -8.37
CA GLY A 10 -11.28 8.34 -8.23
C GLY A 10 -11.91 8.14 -6.85
N ARG A 11 -11.11 7.82 -5.83
CA ARG A 11 -11.57 7.64 -4.45
C ARG A 11 -10.66 8.34 -3.44
N PRO A 12 -11.22 8.96 -2.39
CA PRO A 12 -10.42 9.59 -1.35
C PRO A 12 -9.68 8.54 -0.52
N LEU A 13 -8.37 8.73 -0.38
CA LEU A 13 -7.51 8.00 0.55
C LEU A 13 -6.97 8.97 1.61
N ARG A 14 -7.24 8.66 2.88
CA ARG A 14 -6.67 9.38 4.02
C ARG A 14 -5.29 8.82 4.38
N VAL A 15 -4.25 9.63 4.25
CA VAL A 15 -2.86 9.23 4.47
C VAL A 15 -2.34 9.86 5.74
N GLU A 16 -1.96 9.04 6.72
CA GLU A 16 -1.30 9.47 7.94
C GLU A 16 0.17 9.05 7.90
N VAL A 17 1.06 10.01 8.18
CA VAL A 17 2.50 9.78 8.22
C VAL A 17 3.03 10.16 9.61
N SER A 18 3.62 9.19 10.31
CA SER A 18 4.20 9.45 11.62
C SER A 18 5.32 10.50 11.55
N ARG A 19 5.60 11.18 12.67
CA ARG A 19 6.73 12.12 12.74
C ARG A 19 8.07 11.45 12.42
N ALA A 20 8.23 10.17 12.77
CA ALA A 20 9.45 9.42 12.46
C ALA A 20 9.55 9.11 10.96
N ALA A 21 8.43 8.74 10.33
CA ALA A 21 8.34 8.54 8.88
C ALA A 21 8.57 9.84 8.10
N GLN A 22 8.01 10.98 8.54
CA GLN A 22 8.26 12.29 7.93
C GLN A 22 9.75 12.64 7.90
N ARG A 23 10.46 12.45 9.02
CA ARG A 23 11.92 12.67 9.08
C ARG A 23 12.68 11.71 8.16
N ALA A 24 12.29 10.44 8.13
CA ALA A 24 12.91 9.46 7.26
C ALA A 24 12.68 9.76 5.77
N LEU A 25 11.49 10.23 5.39
CA LEU A 25 11.15 10.68 4.03
C LEU A 25 12.02 11.86 3.62
N ALA A 26 12.14 12.88 4.47
CA ALA A 26 12.94 14.08 4.18
C ALA A 26 14.44 13.79 3.98
N ALA A 27 14.94 12.70 4.54
CA ALA A 27 16.34 12.28 4.40
C ALA A 27 16.61 11.44 3.13
N ARG A 28 15.56 11.06 2.37
CA ARG A 28 15.71 10.23 1.17
C ARG A 28 16.11 11.09 -0.03
N ARG A 29 16.93 10.48 -0.89
CA ARG A 29 17.32 11.07 -2.20
C ARG A 29 16.42 10.59 -3.34
N THR A 30 15.81 9.43 -3.18
CA THR A 30 14.88 8.82 -4.14
C THR A 30 13.46 8.83 -3.56
N PRO A 31 12.43 9.14 -4.38
CA PRO A 31 11.05 9.02 -3.94
C PRO A 31 10.77 7.61 -3.40
N LEU A 32 9.99 7.52 -2.33
CA LEU A 32 9.54 6.24 -1.79
C LEU A 32 8.27 5.80 -2.54
N LEU A 33 8.25 4.57 -3.01
CA LEU A 33 7.02 3.90 -3.44
C LEU A 33 6.43 3.14 -2.24
N VAL A 34 5.17 3.46 -1.93
CA VAL A 34 4.37 2.80 -0.90
C VAL A 34 3.24 2.03 -1.59
N GLU A 35 3.43 0.73 -1.76
CA GLU A 35 2.50 -0.14 -2.48
C GLU A 35 1.61 -0.89 -1.49
N MET A 36 0.30 -0.64 -1.56
CA MET A 36 -0.72 -1.36 -0.82
C MET A 36 -1.14 -2.60 -1.61
N GLU A 37 -0.72 -3.78 -1.16
CA GLU A 37 -1.06 -5.05 -1.77
C GLU A 37 -2.25 -5.69 -1.05
N LEU A 38 -3.30 -6.00 -1.82
CA LEU A 38 -4.42 -6.79 -1.35
C LEU A 38 -4.42 -8.15 -2.06
N TYR A 39 -4.16 -9.21 -1.30
CA TYR A 39 -4.12 -10.57 -1.81
C TYR A 39 -5.50 -11.22 -1.69
N PHE A 40 -6.09 -11.53 -2.82
CA PHE A 40 -7.25 -12.41 -2.93
C PHE A 40 -6.77 -13.86 -3.06
N SER A 41 -6.47 -14.48 -1.91
CA SER A 41 -6.21 -15.91 -1.79
C SER A 41 -7.34 -16.57 -0.99
N CYS A 42 -7.14 -17.80 -0.48
CA CYS A 42 -8.13 -18.46 0.38
C CYS A 42 -8.42 -17.65 1.65
N LEU A 43 -7.46 -16.81 2.05
CA LEU A 43 -7.61 -15.78 3.07
C LEU A 43 -7.20 -14.43 2.49
N ILE A 44 -7.93 -13.37 2.82
CA ILE A 44 -7.55 -12.01 2.45
C ILE A 44 -6.31 -11.63 3.26
N ARG A 45 -5.23 -11.23 2.57
CA ARG A 45 -4.04 -10.67 3.22
C ARG A 45 -3.81 -9.24 2.72
N LYS A 46 -3.42 -8.37 3.64
CA LYS A 46 -3.04 -6.98 3.36
C LYS A 46 -1.55 -6.83 3.66
N ALA A 47 -0.82 -6.16 2.77
CA ALA A 47 0.56 -5.79 3.02
C ALA A 47 0.82 -4.38 2.49
N VAL A 48 1.67 -3.63 3.19
CA VAL A 48 2.26 -2.40 2.64
C VAL A 48 3.73 -2.68 2.34
N ARG A 49 4.10 -2.53 1.08
CA ARG A 49 5.48 -2.69 0.60
C ARG A 49 6.10 -1.32 0.38
N PHE A 50 7.38 -1.23 0.72
CA PHE A 50 8.17 -0.01 0.63
C PHE A 50 9.36 -0.28 -0.28
N ARG A 51 9.47 0.47 -1.36
CA ARG A 51 10.54 0.35 -2.36
C ARG A 51 10.98 1.74 -2.82
N ASP A 52 12.12 1.84 -3.46
CA ASP A 52 12.45 3.06 -4.20
C ASP A 52 11.54 3.11 -5.44
N GLN A 53 11.03 4.29 -5.78
CA GLN A 53 10.17 4.48 -6.94
C GLN A 53 10.97 4.25 -8.23
N GLY A 54 10.47 3.37 -9.10
CA GLY A 54 10.91 3.20 -10.47
C GLY A 54 9.86 3.73 -11.46
N ASP A 55 9.62 2.95 -12.52
CA ASP A 55 8.67 3.28 -13.58
C ASP A 55 7.31 2.55 -13.40
N GLU A 56 6.91 2.26 -12.17
CA GLU A 56 5.64 1.58 -11.90
C GLU A 56 4.43 2.39 -12.40
N PRO A 57 3.47 1.74 -13.09
CA PRO A 57 2.25 2.42 -13.52
C PRO A 57 1.30 2.67 -12.33
N ASP A 58 0.33 3.56 -12.53
CA ASP A 58 -0.77 3.83 -11.60
C ASP A 58 -0.34 4.30 -10.20
N VAL A 59 0.71 5.12 -10.15
CA VAL A 59 1.18 5.75 -8.92
C VAL A 59 0.49 7.11 -8.70
N THR A 60 0.16 7.40 -7.45
CA THR A 60 -0.41 8.69 -7.02
C THR A 60 0.57 9.40 -6.09
N PRO A 61 1.03 10.63 -6.43
CA PRO A 61 1.86 11.43 -5.53
C PRO A 61 1.14 11.85 -4.24
N VAL A 62 1.83 11.77 -3.11
CA VAL A 62 1.38 12.29 -1.81
C VAL A 62 2.21 13.50 -1.43
N ALA A 63 1.62 14.68 -1.59
CA ALA A 63 2.21 15.97 -1.21
C ALA A 63 3.69 16.14 -1.67
N GLY A 64 4.06 15.56 -2.82
CA GLY A 64 5.42 15.62 -3.39
C GLY A 64 6.52 14.90 -2.60
N THR A 65 6.19 14.08 -1.59
CA THR A 65 7.19 13.44 -0.72
C THR A 65 7.41 11.95 -1.02
N PHE A 66 6.37 11.26 -1.44
CA PHE A 66 6.39 9.86 -1.85
C PHE A 66 5.21 9.59 -2.79
N VAL A 67 5.18 8.41 -3.41
CA VAL A 67 4.04 7.95 -4.19
C VAL A 67 3.40 6.74 -3.54
N VAL A 68 2.10 6.60 -3.75
CA VAL A 68 1.33 5.44 -3.34
C VAL A 68 0.79 4.71 -4.56
N ARG A 69 0.63 3.40 -4.44
CA ARG A 69 -0.07 2.58 -5.43
C ARG A 69 -0.92 1.55 -4.70
N PHE A 70 -2.09 1.23 -5.26
CA PHE A 70 -2.88 0.09 -4.80
C PHE A 70 -2.83 -1.03 -5.83
N ARG A 71 -2.36 -2.20 -5.40
CA ARG A 71 -2.17 -3.36 -6.25
C ARG A 71 -2.95 -4.56 -5.71
N PRO A 72 -4.15 -4.82 -6.22
CA PRO A 72 -4.87 -6.04 -5.92
C PRO A 72 -4.29 -7.22 -6.72
N VAL A 73 -3.94 -8.30 -6.03
CA VAL A 73 -3.30 -9.48 -6.63
C VAL A 73 -4.08 -10.75 -6.31
N MET A 74 -4.09 -11.70 -7.24
CA MET A 74 -4.65 -13.04 -7.05
C MET A 74 -3.56 -14.10 -7.14
N THR A 75 -3.79 -15.23 -6.49
CA THR A 75 -3.06 -16.46 -6.77
C THR A 75 -3.87 -17.33 -7.73
N ALA A 76 -3.24 -17.91 -8.75
CA ALA A 76 -3.90 -18.76 -9.75
C ALA A 76 -4.62 -20.00 -9.15
N GLY A 77 -4.27 -20.40 -7.93
CA GLY A 77 -4.92 -21.49 -7.20
C GLY A 77 -4.73 -21.39 -5.69
N CYS A 78 -5.72 -21.86 -4.96
CA CYS A 78 -5.73 -21.93 -3.50
C CYS A 78 -5.02 -23.20 -3.01
N ARG A 79 -3.81 -23.11 -2.46
CA ARG A 79 -3.19 -24.22 -1.71
C ARG A 79 -2.96 -23.77 -0.27
N ILE A 80 -3.63 -24.44 0.66
CA ILE A 80 -3.37 -24.30 2.10
C ILE A 80 -2.31 -25.36 2.42
N GLY A 81 -1.02 -24.97 2.44
CA GLY A 81 0.14 -25.85 2.61
C GLY A 81 1.47 -25.14 2.31
N ASP A 82 2.59 -25.77 2.69
CA ASP A 82 3.97 -25.24 2.86
C ASP A 82 4.46 -24.18 1.82
N PRO A 83 5.22 -23.14 2.24
CA PRO A 83 5.54 -21.95 1.44
C PRO A 83 6.82 -22.10 0.61
N GLU A 84 7.23 -23.31 0.23
CA GLU A 84 8.46 -23.49 -0.57
C GLU A 84 8.36 -22.87 -1.98
N HIS A 85 7.13 -22.64 -2.48
CA HIS A 85 6.92 -22.00 -3.77
C HIS A 85 5.82 -20.95 -3.63
N ALA A 86 6.21 -19.68 -3.52
CA ALA A 86 5.26 -18.58 -3.61
C ALA A 86 4.51 -18.72 -4.95
N PRO A 87 3.16 -18.83 -4.94
CA PRO A 87 2.39 -18.96 -6.18
C PRO A 87 2.67 -17.77 -7.10
N GLN A 88 2.78 -18.02 -8.40
CA GLN A 88 2.94 -16.94 -9.38
C GLN A 88 1.77 -15.96 -9.21
N LEU A 89 2.10 -14.72 -8.81
CA LEU A 89 1.13 -13.67 -8.58
C LEU A 89 0.82 -13.02 -9.92
N THR A 90 -0.47 -12.94 -10.24
CA THR A 90 -0.97 -12.17 -11.39
C THR A 90 -1.88 -11.07 -10.87
N ASP A 91 -1.82 -9.91 -11.52
CA ASP A 91 -2.70 -8.80 -11.19
C ASP A 91 -4.17 -9.23 -11.39
N PHE A 92 -5.04 -8.89 -10.42
CA PHE A 92 -6.48 -9.13 -10.58
C PHE A 92 -6.98 -8.15 -11.65
N PRO A 93 -7.59 -8.60 -12.78
CA PRO A 93 -8.28 -7.70 -13.69
C PRO A 93 -9.57 -7.20 -13.03
N ILE A 94 -9.46 -6.26 -12.09
CA ILE A 94 -10.63 -5.77 -11.36
C ILE A 94 -11.39 -4.85 -12.30
N ARG A 95 -12.53 -5.31 -12.82
CA ARG A 95 -13.42 -4.50 -13.67
C ARG A 95 -13.98 -3.24 -12.97
N ARG A 96 -13.99 -3.24 -11.63
CA ARG A 96 -14.35 -2.09 -10.78
C ARG A 96 -13.39 -2.03 -9.60
N PRO A 97 -12.24 -1.34 -9.68
CA PRO A 97 -11.23 -1.31 -8.61
C PRO A 97 -11.77 -0.69 -7.32
N GLY A 98 -12.73 0.23 -7.47
CA GLY A 98 -13.21 1.07 -6.41
C GLY A 98 -13.61 0.35 -5.11
N PRO A 99 -14.50 -0.66 -5.08
CA PRO A 99 -14.92 -1.32 -3.84
C PRO A 99 -13.77 -1.94 -3.05
N PHE A 100 -12.60 -2.10 -3.67
CA PHE A 100 -11.40 -2.67 -3.08
C PHE A 100 -10.34 -1.61 -2.78
N THR A 101 -10.52 -0.36 -3.22
CA THR A 101 -9.65 0.75 -2.86
C THR A 101 -9.78 1.05 -1.37
N PRO A 102 -8.68 1.10 -0.61
CA PRO A 102 -8.72 1.40 0.81
C PRO A 102 -9.09 2.86 1.08
N HIS A 103 -9.61 3.12 2.28
CA HIS A 103 -10.03 4.46 2.72
C HIS A 103 -8.93 5.19 3.49
N TRP A 104 -8.01 4.45 4.11
CA TRP A 104 -6.89 5.03 4.84
C TRP A 104 -5.60 4.21 4.69
N LEU A 105 -4.47 4.91 4.80
CA LEU A 105 -3.11 4.39 4.82
C LEU A 105 -2.33 5.05 5.96
N ARG A 106 -1.69 4.27 6.81
CA ARG A 106 -0.77 4.75 7.85
C ARG A 106 0.64 4.29 7.56
N ILE A 107 1.60 5.20 7.68
CA ILE A 107 3.03 4.94 7.47
C ILE A 107 3.81 5.37 8.71
N ASP A 108 4.69 4.48 9.17
CA ASP A 108 5.61 4.73 10.27
C ASP A 108 7.03 4.28 9.90
N TYR A 109 8.02 4.77 10.65
CA TYR A 109 9.41 4.40 10.50
C TYR A 109 10.02 4.14 11.89
N ARG A 110 10.40 2.89 12.15
CA ARG A 110 10.96 2.48 13.45
C ARG A 110 12.12 1.52 13.25
N ARG A 111 13.20 1.75 14.01
CA ARG A 111 14.41 0.89 14.01
C ARG A 111 14.97 0.64 12.60
N GLY A 112 15.03 1.70 11.79
CA GLY A 112 15.56 1.61 10.42
C GLY A 112 14.62 0.96 9.40
N GLN A 113 13.35 0.70 9.76
CA GLN A 113 12.42 -0.02 8.92
C GLN A 113 11.11 0.75 8.73
N TRP A 114 10.65 0.78 7.48
CA TRP A 114 9.31 1.24 7.14
C TRP A 114 8.25 0.24 7.59
N ARG A 115 7.13 0.78 8.06
CA ARG A 115 5.96 0.01 8.48
C ARG A 115 4.73 0.70 7.94
N GLY A 116 3.76 -0.09 7.50
CA GLY A 116 2.51 0.47 7.04
C GLY A 116 1.36 -0.50 7.17
N GLU A 117 0.18 0.09 7.27
CA GLU A 117 -1.09 -0.60 7.29
C GLU A 117 -2.13 0.23 6.54
N PHE A 118 -3.13 -0.44 5.98
CA PHE A 118 -4.25 0.19 5.31
C PHE A 118 -5.55 -0.51 5.67
N GLY A 119 -6.68 0.18 5.45
CA GLY A 119 -7.99 -0.38 5.78
C GLY A 119 -9.17 0.28 5.08
N TYR A 120 -10.35 -0.27 5.40
CA TYR A 120 -11.63 0.01 4.72
C TYR A 120 -12.70 0.59 5.66
N ARG A 121 -12.50 0.45 6.96
CA ARG A 121 -13.33 1.08 7.98
C ARG A 121 -12.39 1.92 8.82
N GLU A 122 -12.80 3.12 9.20
CA GLU A 122 -12.17 3.77 10.34
C GLU A 122 -12.49 2.88 11.54
N VAL A 123 -11.46 2.21 12.04
CA VAL A 123 -11.55 1.58 13.34
C VAL A 123 -10.99 2.64 14.27
N ASP A 124 -11.86 3.25 15.06
CA ASP A 124 -11.44 4.04 16.21
C ASP A 124 -10.47 3.16 17.02
N ALA A 125 -9.27 3.68 17.21
CA ALA A 125 -8.20 3.02 17.95
C ALA A 125 -8.55 2.92 19.44
#